data_AF-A0A2G9UK74-F1
#
_entry.id   AF-A0A2G9UK74-F1
#
_cell.length_a   1.000
_cell.length_b   1.000
_cell.length_c   1.000
_cell.angle_alpha   90.00
_cell.angle_beta   90.00
_cell.angle_gamma   90.00
#
_symmetry.space_group_name_H-M   'P 1'
#
loop_
_entity.id
_entity.type
_entity.pdbx_description
1 polymer ?
#
loop_
_entity_poly.entity_id
_entity_poly.type
_entity_poly.pdbx_seq_one_letter_code
_entity_poly.pdbx_strand_id
1 'polypeptide(L)'
;MITVVVWIGGVLACLGGGPDDALEVCQQPFFKPIDWEKLYRKEIEPPYKPSVQSETDTSYFDKEFTSAPVQLTPPPARSGPLATVDELDEMQSNFTQFSFHNTLDSSLREASEMME
;
A
#
# COMPACT_ATOMS: atom_id res chain seq x y z
N MET A 1 -45.68 -19.18 2.35
CA MET A 1 -45.72 -18.39 1.10
C MET A 1 -44.29 -18.01 0.80
N ILE A 2 -43.65 -18.67 -0.16
CA ILE A 2 -42.24 -18.43 -0.51
C ILE A 2 -42.27 -17.36 -1.59
N THR A 3 -41.88 -16.14 -1.26
CA THR A 3 -41.78 -15.07 -2.26
C THR A 3 -40.48 -15.27 -3.03
N VAL A 4 -40.63 -15.80 -4.24
CA VAL A 4 -39.59 -15.87 -5.25
C VAL A 4 -39.22 -14.43 -5.61
N VAL A 5 -38.01 -13.99 -5.28
CA VAL A 5 -37.52 -12.70 -5.75
C VAL A 5 -37.12 -12.87 -7.20
N VAL A 6 -37.98 -12.38 -8.09
CA VAL A 6 -37.70 -12.24 -9.52
C VAL A 6 -36.57 -11.22 -9.66
N TRP A 7 -35.42 -11.68 -10.16
CA TRP A 7 -34.31 -10.81 -10.53
C TRP A 7 -34.59 -10.24 -11.93
N ILE A 8 -35.10 -9.02 -11.99
CA ILE A 8 -35.41 -8.31 -13.23
C ILE A 8 -34.14 -7.54 -13.64
N GLY A 9 -33.76 -7.67 -14.91
CA GLY A 9 -32.48 -7.27 -15.48
C GLY A 9 -31.95 -5.89 -15.06
N GLY A 10 -30.76 -5.92 -14.47
CA GLY A 10 -29.83 -4.81 -14.31
C GLY A 10 -28.45 -5.42 -14.17
N VAL A 11 -27.42 -4.82 -14.76
CA VAL A 11 -26.03 -5.21 -14.50
C VAL A 11 -25.86 -5.25 -12.98
N LEU A 12 -25.39 -6.38 -12.42
CA LEU A 12 -25.00 -6.41 -11.00
C LEU A 12 -23.84 -5.42 -10.84
N ALA A 13 -24.14 -4.18 -10.50
CA ALA A 13 -23.13 -3.19 -10.18
C ALA A 13 -22.53 -3.59 -8.83
N CYS A 14 -21.21 -3.73 -8.77
CA CYS A 14 -20.50 -3.83 -7.51
C CYS A 14 -20.61 -2.49 -6.78
N LEU A 15 -20.82 -2.54 -5.46
CA LEU A 15 -20.78 -1.36 -4.61
C LEU A 15 -19.43 -0.64 -4.80
N GLY A 16 -19.47 0.67 -5.05
CA GLY A 16 -18.29 1.49 -5.35
C GLY A 16 -17.86 1.46 -6.82
N GLY A 17 -18.61 0.80 -7.71
CA GLY A 17 -18.37 0.82 -9.15
C GLY A 17 -19.05 1.98 -9.88
N GLY A 18 -19.86 2.78 -9.18
CA GLY A 18 -20.56 3.95 -9.72
C GLY A 18 -19.71 5.24 -9.72
N PRO A 19 -20.25 6.37 -10.21
CA PRO A 19 -19.53 7.65 -10.27
C PRO A 19 -19.17 8.22 -8.88
N ASP A 20 -19.88 7.80 -7.84
CA ASP A 20 -19.62 8.19 -6.46
C ASP A 20 -18.50 7.35 -5.79
N ASP A 21 -18.06 6.25 -6.43
CA ASP A 21 -16.91 5.42 -6.05
C ASP A 21 -16.87 5.12 -4.53
N ALA A 22 -15.80 5.49 -3.83
CA ALA A 22 -15.67 5.25 -2.39
C ALA A 22 -16.77 5.91 -1.54
N LEU A 23 -17.41 7.00 -1.99
CA LEU A 23 -18.48 7.64 -1.23
C LEU A 23 -19.70 6.72 -1.11
N GLU A 24 -20.00 5.94 -2.15
CA GLU A 24 -21.09 4.95 -2.13
C GLU A 24 -20.84 3.88 -1.06
N VAL A 25 -19.58 3.46 -0.91
CA VAL A 25 -19.14 2.50 0.11
C VAL A 25 -19.20 3.12 1.50
N CYS A 26 -18.69 4.35 1.66
CA CYS A 26 -18.63 5.06 2.93
C CYS A 26 -20.01 5.36 3.54
N GLN A 27 -21.04 5.49 2.70
CA GLN A 27 -22.42 5.77 3.11
C GLN A 27 -23.21 4.52 3.52
N GLN A 28 -22.64 3.32 3.37
CA GLN A 28 -23.36 2.09 3.72
C GLN A 28 -23.63 1.99 5.23
N PRO A 29 -24.79 1.41 5.65
CA PRO A 29 -25.14 1.27 7.07
C PRO A 29 -24.10 0.55 7.93
N PHE A 30 -23.31 -0.35 7.32
CA PHE A 30 -22.21 -1.04 7.99
C PHE A 30 -21.17 -0.07 8.56
N PHE A 31 -20.86 1.01 7.83
CA PHE A 31 -19.85 1.99 8.23
C PHE A 31 -20.44 3.22 8.93
N LYS A 32 -21.75 3.24 9.23
CA LYS A 32 -22.42 4.35 9.93
C LYS A 32 -21.70 4.86 11.19
N PRO A 33 -21.05 4.03 12.03
CA PRO A 33 -20.34 4.51 13.21
C PRO A 33 -19.02 5.24 12.91
N ILE A 34 -18.50 5.17 11.68
CA ILE A 34 -17.20 5.72 11.32
C ILE A 34 -17.33 7.21 11.00
N ASP A 35 -16.59 8.04 11.74
CA ASP A 35 -16.31 9.43 11.37
C ASP A 35 -15.10 9.44 10.43
N TRP A 36 -15.35 9.52 9.12
CA TRP A 36 -14.32 9.43 8.07
C TRP A 36 -13.25 10.52 8.18
N GLU A 37 -13.63 11.69 8.67
CA GLU A 37 -12.74 12.84 8.79
C GLU A 37 -11.79 12.66 10.00
N LYS A 38 -12.29 12.11 11.12
CA LYS A 38 -11.43 11.68 12.23
C LYS A 38 -10.53 10.50 11.86
N LEU A 39 -11.05 9.56 11.07
CA LEU A 39 -10.26 8.42 10.59
C LEU A 39 -9.09 8.89 9.72
N TYR A 40 -9.35 9.83 8.80
CA TYR A 40 -8.33 10.43 7.93
C TYR A 40 -7.21 11.11 8.74
N ARG A 41 -7.57 11.86 9.79
CA ARG A 41 -6.62 12.49 10.71
C ARG A 41 -5.98 11.53 11.74
N LYS A 42 -6.28 10.23 11.66
CA LYS A 42 -5.80 9.19 12.59
C LYS A 42 -6.20 9.44 14.06
N GLU A 43 -7.35 10.07 14.29
CA GLU A 43 -7.88 10.39 15.62
C GLU A 43 -8.75 9.26 16.21
N ILE A 44 -9.14 8.28 15.41
CA ILE A 44 -9.83 7.08 15.87
C ILE A 44 -8.79 6.08 16.36
N GLU A 45 -8.90 5.67 17.62
CA GLU A 45 -8.02 4.65 18.19
C GLU A 45 -8.19 3.31 17.45
N PRO A 46 -7.11 2.72 16.90
CA PRO A 46 -7.20 1.41 16.28
C PRO A 46 -7.63 0.36 17.32
N PRO A 47 -8.52 -0.59 16.95
CA PRO A 47 -8.98 -1.63 17.88
C PRO A 47 -7.86 -2.58 18.30
N TYR A 48 -6.76 -2.61 17.55
CA TYR A 48 -5.57 -3.39 17.85
C TYR A 48 -4.32 -2.53 17.72
N LYS A 49 -3.49 -2.52 18.77
CA LYS A 49 -2.17 -1.90 18.79
C LYS A 49 -1.13 -3.01 18.96
N PRO A 50 -0.30 -3.31 17.94
CA PRO A 50 0.73 -4.32 18.07
C PRO A 50 1.73 -3.94 19.16
N SER A 51 2.18 -4.93 19.94
CA SER A 51 3.20 -4.74 20.97
C SER A 51 4.57 -5.00 20.36
N VAL A 52 5.27 -3.91 20.04
CA VAL A 52 6.60 -3.95 19.43
C VAL A 52 7.63 -3.60 20.50
N GLN A 53 8.69 -4.39 20.62
CA GLN A 53 9.69 -4.26 21.69
C GLN A 53 10.79 -3.24 21.38
N SER A 54 11.11 -3.03 20.10
CA SER A 54 12.14 -2.10 19.63
C SER A 54 11.89 -1.69 18.18
N GLU A 55 12.62 -0.67 17.69
CA GLU A 55 12.54 -0.22 16.29
C GLU A 55 12.92 -1.29 15.26
N THR A 56 13.65 -2.32 15.68
CA THR A 56 14.09 -3.45 14.84
C THR A 56 13.34 -4.75 15.12
N ASP A 57 12.26 -4.71 15.89
CA ASP A 57 11.47 -5.90 16.23
C ASP A 57 10.67 -6.39 15.03
N THR A 58 10.91 -7.65 14.64
CA THR A 58 10.28 -8.31 13.50
C THR A 58 9.26 -9.38 13.92
N SER A 59 8.73 -9.33 15.15
CA SER A 59 7.84 -10.37 15.72
C SER A 59 6.53 -10.59 14.96
N TYR A 60 6.05 -9.59 14.23
CA TYR A 60 4.85 -9.68 13.38
C TYR A 60 5.15 -10.04 11.90
N PHE A 61 6.42 -10.34 11.56
CA PHE A 61 6.82 -10.86 10.26
C PHE A 61 7.04 -12.39 10.33
N ASP A 62 6.82 -13.09 9.22
CA ASP A 62 7.08 -14.53 9.16
C ASP A 62 8.58 -14.83 9.31
N LYS A 63 8.89 -15.86 10.10
CA LYS A 63 10.26 -16.32 10.33
C LYS A 63 10.93 -16.82 9.07
N GLU A 64 10.17 -17.29 8.09
CA GLU A 64 10.72 -17.69 6.79
C GLU A 64 11.53 -16.56 6.14
N PHE A 65 11.08 -15.31 6.30
CA PHE A 65 11.77 -14.14 5.75
C PHE A 65 12.80 -13.56 6.72
N THR A 66 12.47 -13.45 8.01
CA THR A 66 13.37 -12.79 8.98
C THR A 66 14.60 -13.63 9.32
N SER A 67 14.58 -14.94 9.03
CA SER A 67 15.73 -15.84 9.21
C SER A 67 16.67 -15.87 8.00
N ALA A 68 16.27 -15.27 6.88
CA ALA A 68 17.08 -15.19 5.68
C ALA A 68 18.25 -14.20 5.86
N PRO A 69 19.39 -14.41 5.18
CA PRO A 69 20.48 -13.44 5.20
C PRO A 69 20.06 -12.12 4.55
N VAL A 70 20.38 -10.99 5.18
CA VAL A 70 20.13 -9.64 4.67
C VAL A 70 21.18 -9.29 3.61
N GLN A 71 21.09 -9.89 2.44
CA GLN A 71 22.02 -9.70 1.34
C GLN A 71 21.28 -9.58 0.00
N LEU A 72 21.76 -8.69 -0.86
CA LEU A 72 21.25 -8.57 -2.22
C LEU A 72 21.71 -9.80 -3.02
N THR A 73 20.75 -10.59 -3.50
CA THR A 73 21.04 -11.66 -4.44
C THR A 73 21.32 -11.02 -5.81
N PRO A 74 22.53 -11.16 -6.37
CA PRO A 74 22.79 -10.66 -7.72
C PRO A 74 21.89 -11.39 -8.71
N PRO A 75 21.42 -10.73 -9.78
CA PRO A 75 20.67 -11.41 -10.81
C PRO A 75 21.50 -12.57 -11.38
N PRO A 76 20.86 -13.68 -11.80
CA PRO A 76 21.59 -14.77 -12.42
C PRO A 76 22.41 -14.22 -13.57
N ALA A 77 23.66 -14.68 -13.71
CA ALA A 77 24.49 -14.39 -14.87
C ALA A 77 23.79 -14.98 -16.09
N ARG A 78 22.88 -14.20 -16.67
CA ARG A 78 22.23 -14.58 -17.91
C ARG A 78 23.32 -14.59 -18.97
N SER A 79 23.48 -15.74 -19.63
CA SER A 79 24.33 -15.86 -20.81
C SER A 79 23.71 -15.09 -21.96
N GLY A 80 23.86 -13.77 -21.94
CA GLY A 80 23.49 -12.87 -23.02
C GLY A 80 22.30 -11.95 -22.73
N PRO A 81 22.14 -10.89 -23.54
CA PRO A 81 21.09 -9.89 -23.37
C PRO A 81 19.69 -10.50 -23.49
N LEU A 82 18.69 -9.94 -22.80
CA LEU A 82 17.28 -10.22 -23.11
C LEU A 82 17.00 -9.79 -24.57
N ALA A 83 16.72 -10.75 -25.45
CA ALA A 83 16.60 -10.56 -26.90
C ALA A 83 15.46 -9.63 -27.38
N THR A 84 14.79 -8.91 -26.49
CA THR A 84 13.73 -7.96 -26.86
C THR A 84 14.12 -6.50 -26.65
N VAL A 85 15.26 -6.19 -26.03
CA VAL A 85 15.59 -4.81 -25.63
C VAL A 85 17.11 -4.59 -25.53
N ASP A 86 17.62 -3.48 -26.07
CA ASP A 86 19.01 -3.04 -25.88
C ASP A 86 19.20 -2.62 -24.40
N GLU A 87 19.86 -3.48 -23.62
CA GLU A 87 20.01 -3.34 -22.16
C GLU A 87 20.64 -2.02 -21.70
N LEU A 88 21.46 -1.38 -22.54
CA LEU A 88 22.11 -0.10 -22.22
C LEU A 88 21.20 1.12 -22.40
N ASP A 89 20.35 1.10 -23.43
CA ASP A 89 19.41 2.20 -23.69
C ASP A 89 18.25 2.14 -22.68
N GLU A 90 17.73 0.95 -22.40
CA GLU A 90 16.62 0.77 -21.45
C GLU A 90 16.99 0.98 -19.98
N MET A 91 18.16 0.52 -19.53
CA MET A 91 18.54 0.63 -18.12
C MET A 91 18.80 2.09 -17.71
N GLN A 92 19.09 2.97 -18.69
CA GLN A 92 19.29 4.39 -18.47
C GLN A 92 18.04 5.22 -18.83
N SER A 93 17.22 4.80 -19.81
CA SER A 93 16.01 5.55 -20.21
C SER A 93 14.77 5.22 -19.38
N ASN A 94 14.49 3.94 -19.14
CA ASN A 94 13.22 3.48 -18.54
C ASN A 94 13.14 3.77 -17.03
N PHE A 95 14.28 4.07 -16.40
CA PHE A 95 14.40 4.37 -14.97
C PHE A 95 14.77 5.82 -14.68
N THR A 96 14.74 6.72 -15.67
CA THR A 96 15.07 8.15 -15.49
C THR A 96 14.28 8.85 -14.38
N GLN A 97 13.06 8.39 -14.07
CA GLN A 97 12.21 8.94 -13.01
C GLN A 97 12.15 8.05 -11.76
N PHE A 98 13.01 7.03 -11.65
CA PHE A 98 12.98 6.07 -10.54
C PHE A 98 13.60 6.60 -9.25
N SER A 99 14.56 7.52 -9.35
CA SER A 99 15.14 8.19 -8.19
C SER A 99 14.20 9.27 -7.68
N PHE A 100 13.69 9.10 -6.46
CA PHE A 100 12.83 10.06 -5.77
C PHE A 100 13.35 10.31 -4.36
N HIS A 101 13.37 11.58 -3.94
CA HIS A 101 13.65 11.97 -2.56
C HIS A 101 12.49 12.84 -2.09
N ASN A 102 11.85 12.44 -1.00
CA ASN A 102 10.76 13.22 -0.44
C ASN A 102 11.33 14.49 0.22
N THR A 103 11.21 15.62 -0.46
CA THR A 103 11.74 16.92 0.00
C THR A 103 11.06 17.42 1.28
N LEU A 104 9.84 16.95 1.58
CA LEU A 104 9.12 17.33 2.80
C LEU A 104 9.61 16.55 4.03
N ASP A 105 9.93 15.27 3.88
CA ASP A 105 10.45 14.45 4.99
C ASP A 105 11.89 14.83 5.37
N SER A 106 12.73 15.14 4.38
CA SER A 106 14.09 15.63 4.64
C SER A 106 14.09 16.91 5.48
N SER A 107 13.15 17.82 5.21
CA SER A 107 13.01 19.07 5.97
C SER A 107 12.55 18.85 7.42
N LEU A 108 11.71 17.84 7.67
CA LEU A 108 11.24 17.50 9.01
C LEU A 108 12.32 16.79 9.82
N ARG A 109 13.15 15.95 9.18
CA ARG A 109 14.31 15.31 9.82
C ARG A 109 15.38 16.34 10.20
N GLU A 110 15.75 17.25 9.29
CA GLU A 110 16.70 18.35 9.59
C GLU A 110 16.17 19.26 10.71
N ALA A 111 14.87 19.58 10.71
CA ALA A 111 14.27 20.39 11.78
C ALA A 111 14.26 19.67 13.14
N SER A 112 14.12 18.34 13.15
CA SER A 112 14.20 17.54 14.38
C SER A 112 15.62 17.45 14.92
N GLU A 113 16.63 17.29 14.05
CA GLU A 113 18.05 17.23 14.44
C GLU A 113 18.60 18.58 14.94
N MET A 114 18.01 19.70 14.51
CA MET A 114 18.38 21.05 15.00
C MET A 114 17.74 21.42 16.36
N MET A 115 16.85 20.57 16.89
CA MET A 115 16.18 20.79 18.17
C MET A 115 16.82 19.98 19.32
N GLU A 116 17.88 19.21 19.04
CA GLU A 116 18.64 18.41 20.01
C GLU A 116 19.93 19.10 20.49
#